data_AF-A0A950LLG2-F1
#
_entry.id   AF-A0A950LLG2-F1
#
_cell.length_a   1.000
_cell.length_b   1.000
_cell.length_c   1.000
_cell.angle_alpha   90.00
_cell.angle_beta   90.00
_cell.angle_gamma   90.00
#
_symmetry.space_group_name_H-M   'P 1'
#
loop_
_entity.id
_entity.type
_entity.pdbx_description
1 polymer ?
#
loop_
_entity_poly.entity_id
_entity_poly.type
_entity_poly.pdbx_seq_one_letter_code
_entity_poly.pdbx_strand_id
1 'polypeptide(L)'
;MRELSVVKLGGSLAFADLLPTWLSAIESGAGNTVLVVGGGPFADVVRLAQPRMGFDDRAADAMALLAMEQYAIAVAALSRNFLVAGSNARIRRALEAGRIPVWAPSEMVRQARRRAASSSSREAVAIPPSWDVTSDSLAVWLAKELRARRLFLIKQVLVEALSADRSVNAVHLEREGVVDKAFARSLAAAKNISGFLLGPHDAQGLAVALREGAPIGSRIDVVGGAEPIQAVDGRALPGDDAV
;
A
#
# COMPACT_ATOMS: atom_id res chain seq x y z
N MET A 1 11.17 4.87 -21.87
CA MET A 1 10.84 3.83 -20.87
C MET A 1 9.48 4.17 -20.27
N ARG A 2 8.58 3.19 -20.10
CA ARG A 2 7.32 3.41 -19.37
C ARG A 2 7.64 3.79 -17.91
N GLU A 3 6.84 4.67 -17.33
CA GLU A 3 7.04 5.10 -15.95
C GLU A 3 6.80 3.92 -14.99
N LEU A 4 7.67 3.81 -13.97
CA LEU A 4 7.59 2.78 -12.95
C LEU A 4 6.39 3.03 -12.03
N SER A 5 5.62 1.97 -11.78
CA SER A 5 4.52 1.96 -10.82
C SER A 5 4.84 1.04 -9.66
N VAL A 6 4.41 1.41 -8.45
CA VAL A 6 4.36 0.50 -7.31
C VAL A 6 2.90 0.12 -7.08
N VAL A 7 2.62 -1.18 -7.01
CA VAL A 7 1.29 -1.68 -6.66
C VAL A 7 1.39 -2.33 -5.29
N LYS A 8 0.58 -1.87 -4.35
CA LYS A 8 0.49 -2.45 -3.02
C LYS A 8 -0.76 -3.30 -2.91
N LEU A 9 -0.58 -4.58 -2.60
CA LEU A 9 -1.65 -5.54 -2.35
C LEU A 9 -1.92 -5.66 -0.84
N GLY A 10 -3.16 -5.39 -0.41
CA GLY A 10 -3.59 -5.57 0.98
C GLY A 10 -3.37 -6.99 1.51
N GLY A 11 -2.96 -7.13 2.78
CA GLY A 11 -2.76 -8.43 3.41
C GLY A 11 -4.04 -9.27 3.54
N SER A 12 -5.20 -8.61 3.69
CA SER A 12 -6.51 -9.26 3.76
C SER A 12 -6.90 -10.02 2.48
N LEU A 13 -6.22 -9.75 1.35
CA LEU A 13 -6.44 -10.47 0.10
C LEU A 13 -5.81 -11.86 0.08
N ALA A 14 -4.96 -12.23 1.04
CA ALA A 14 -4.19 -13.48 1.00
C ALA A 14 -5.03 -14.75 0.83
N PHE A 15 -6.27 -14.74 1.33
CA PHE A 15 -7.21 -15.85 1.22
C PHE A 15 -8.52 -15.45 0.51
N ALA A 16 -8.57 -14.28 -0.10
CA ALA A 16 -9.75 -13.82 -0.82
C ALA A 16 -9.82 -14.47 -2.20
N ASP A 17 -11.03 -14.83 -2.65
CA ASP A 17 -11.28 -15.38 -3.99
C ASP A 17 -10.83 -14.43 -5.11
N LEU A 18 -10.74 -13.13 -4.81
CA LEU A 18 -10.26 -12.09 -5.73
C LEU A 18 -8.74 -12.07 -5.92
N LEU A 19 -7.95 -12.79 -5.11
CA LEU A 19 -6.49 -12.77 -5.20
C LEU A 19 -5.98 -13.13 -6.60
N PRO A 20 -6.39 -14.24 -7.24
CA PRO A 20 -5.92 -14.59 -8.57
C PRO A 20 -6.23 -13.51 -9.62
N THR A 21 -7.40 -12.88 -9.53
CA THR A 21 -7.82 -11.77 -10.41
C THR A 21 -6.87 -10.58 -10.29
N TRP A 22 -6.51 -10.19 -9.06
CA TRP A 22 -5.54 -9.11 -8.84
C TRP A 22 -4.14 -9.45 -9.33
N LEU A 23 -3.66 -10.67 -9.08
CA LEU A 23 -2.34 -11.08 -9.55
C LEU A 23 -2.26 -11.05 -11.08
N SER A 24 -3.30 -11.54 -11.77
CA SER A 24 -3.39 -11.47 -13.24
C SER A 24 -3.42 -10.02 -13.76
N ALA A 25 -4.14 -9.12 -13.08
CA ALA A 25 -4.13 -7.70 -13.45
C ALA A 25 -2.73 -7.07 -13.31
N ILE A 26 -2.02 -7.37 -12.21
CA ILE A 26 -0.68 -6.84 -11.92
C ILE A 26 0.34 -7.33 -12.95
N GLU A 27 0.23 -8.56 -13.45
CA GLU A 27 1.09 -9.10 -14.51
C GLU A 27 1.08 -8.25 -15.79
N SER A 28 0.00 -7.51 -16.04
CA SER A 28 -0.08 -6.61 -17.20
C SER A 28 0.94 -5.46 -17.16
N GLY A 29 1.53 -5.18 -15.99
CA GLY A 29 2.62 -4.22 -15.80
C GLY A 29 4.02 -4.84 -15.77
N ALA A 30 4.21 -6.01 -16.39
CA ALA A 30 5.50 -6.68 -16.44
C ALA A 30 6.61 -5.77 -17.00
N GLY A 31 7.72 -5.63 -16.26
CA GLY A 31 8.85 -4.78 -16.62
C GLY A 31 8.73 -3.31 -16.22
N ASN A 32 7.56 -2.84 -15.75
CA ASN A 32 7.37 -1.47 -15.27
C ASN A 32 6.57 -1.37 -13.96
N THR A 33 6.40 -2.48 -13.24
CA THR A 33 5.67 -2.53 -11.98
C THR A 33 6.43 -3.31 -10.91
N VAL A 34 6.46 -2.78 -9.69
CA VAL A 34 6.92 -3.50 -8.49
C VAL A 34 5.72 -3.79 -7.60
N LEU A 35 5.59 -5.04 -7.16
CA LEU A 35 4.54 -5.47 -6.25
C LEU A 35 5.03 -5.40 -4.79
N VAL A 36 4.31 -4.67 -3.96
CA VAL A 36 4.45 -4.66 -2.50
C VAL A 36 3.28 -5.44 -1.92
N VAL A 37 3.57 -6.46 -1.13
CA VAL A 37 2.53 -7.18 -0.39
C VAL A 37 2.47 -6.70 1.06
N GLY A 38 1.30 -6.82 1.68
CA GLY A 38 1.16 -6.68 3.12
C GLY A 38 1.91 -7.77 3.90
N GLY A 39 1.66 -7.85 5.21
CA GLY A 39 2.13 -9.00 6.00
C GLY A 39 1.22 -10.23 5.92
N GLY A 40 -0.02 -10.05 5.45
CA GLY A 40 -1.00 -11.13 5.31
C GLY A 40 -1.19 -11.95 6.60
N PRO A 41 -1.53 -13.25 6.49
CA PRO A 41 -1.72 -14.11 7.66
C PRO A 41 -0.45 -14.24 8.52
N PHE A 42 0.73 -14.04 7.93
CA PHE A 42 2.00 -14.14 8.65
C PHE A 42 2.16 -13.00 9.67
N ALA A 43 1.77 -11.77 9.33
CA ALA A 43 1.83 -10.65 10.27
C ALA A 43 0.70 -10.70 11.30
N ASP A 44 -0.42 -11.35 10.99
CA ASP A 44 -1.49 -11.57 11.97
C ASP A 44 -1.01 -12.46 13.12
N VAL A 45 -0.18 -13.47 12.82
CA VAL A 45 0.49 -14.27 13.87
C VAL A 45 1.38 -13.41 14.75
N VAL A 46 2.14 -12.45 14.17
CA VAL A 46 2.97 -11.52 14.96
C VAL A 46 2.12 -10.67 15.89
N ARG A 47 0.99 -10.12 15.38
CA ARG A 47 0.04 -9.33 16.18
C ARG A 47 -0.55 -10.13 17.34
N LEU A 48 -0.86 -11.41 17.13
CA LEU A 48 -1.37 -12.28 18.18
C LEU A 48 -0.29 -12.68 19.19
N ALA A 49 0.94 -12.89 18.73
CA ALA A 49 2.06 -13.32 19.57
C ALA A 49 2.59 -12.20 20.47
N GLN A 50 2.64 -10.96 19.98
CA GLN A 50 3.25 -9.83 20.68
C GLN A 50 2.73 -9.64 22.11
N PRO A 51 1.42 -9.43 22.37
CA PRO A 51 0.93 -9.21 23.73
C PRO A 51 1.06 -10.45 24.61
N ARG A 52 1.05 -11.65 24.02
CA ARG A 52 1.14 -12.93 24.77
C ARG A 52 2.57 -13.25 25.21
N MET A 53 3.55 -12.90 24.39
CA MET A 53 4.97 -13.13 24.65
C MET A 53 5.65 -11.91 25.29
N GLY A 54 5.05 -10.72 25.18
CA GLY A 54 5.53 -9.49 25.80
C GLY A 54 6.74 -8.85 25.11
N PHE A 55 6.97 -9.09 23.81
CA PHE A 55 8.06 -8.44 23.08
C PHE A 55 7.69 -7.02 22.62
N ASP A 56 8.71 -6.17 22.47
CA ASP A 56 8.54 -4.75 22.14
C ASP A 56 8.16 -4.50 20.67
N ASP A 57 7.76 -3.27 20.36
CA ASP A 57 7.37 -2.86 19.00
C ASP A 57 8.51 -3.00 17.99
N ARG A 58 9.76 -2.88 18.42
CA ARG A 58 10.92 -3.05 17.55
C ARG A 58 11.07 -4.50 17.10
N ALA A 59 10.89 -5.45 18.00
CA ALA A 59 10.86 -6.87 17.68
C ALA A 59 9.64 -7.20 16.81
N ALA A 60 8.47 -6.67 17.15
CA ALA A 60 7.25 -6.85 16.37
C ALA A 60 7.38 -6.34 14.93
N ASP A 61 7.94 -5.15 14.74
CA ASP A 61 8.23 -4.57 13.42
C ASP A 61 9.20 -5.44 12.61
N ALA A 62 10.30 -5.91 13.22
CA ALA A 62 11.24 -6.80 12.55
C ALA A 62 10.57 -8.11 12.10
N MET A 63 9.73 -8.70 12.96
CA MET A 63 8.94 -9.88 12.63
C MET A 63 7.88 -9.60 11.55
N ALA A 64 7.27 -8.42 11.55
CA ALA A 64 6.30 -8.01 10.53
C ALA A 64 6.95 -7.83 9.15
N LEU A 65 8.20 -7.33 9.08
CA LEU A 65 8.97 -7.29 7.84
C LEU A 65 9.27 -8.69 7.31
N LEU A 66 9.66 -9.63 8.19
CA LEU A 66 9.85 -11.04 7.82
C LEU A 66 8.53 -11.68 7.35
N ALA A 67 7.40 -11.33 7.97
CA ALA A 67 6.08 -11.78 7.53
C ALA A 67 5.73 -11.26 6.12
N MET A 68 6.07 -10.00 5.80
CA MET A 68 5.95 -9.49 4.43
C MET A 68 6.82 -10.29 3.44
N GLU A 69 8.04 -10.69 3.83
CA GLU A 69 8.90 -11.53 2.98
C GLU A 69 8.31 -12.93 2.77
N GLN A 70 7.74 -13.54 3.81
CA GLN A 70 7.04 -14.82 3.69
C GLN A 70 5.86 -14.71 2.72
N TYR A 71 5.06 -13.63 2.83
CA TYR A 71 3.97 -13.41 1.90
C TYR A 71 4.45 -13.12 0.48
N ALA A 72 5.56 -12.39 0.31
CA ALA A 72 6.16 -12.14 -0.99
C ALA A 72 6.62 -13.44 -1.67
N ILE A 73 7.19 -14.37 -0.91
CA ILE A 73 7.57 -15.72 -1.40
C ILE A 73 6.31 -16.48 -1.84
N ALA A 74 5.27 -16.51 -1.01
CA ALA A 74 4.02 -17.20 -1.33
C ALA A 74 3.39 -16.64 -2.62
N VAL A 75 3.25 -15.31 -2.72
CA VAL A 75 2.68 -14.65 -3.92
C VAL A 75 3.55 -14.89 -5.15
N ALA A 76 4.88 -14.82 -5.03
CA ALA A 76 5.77 -15.08 -6.15
C ALA A 76 5.69 -16.52 -6.66
N ALA A 77 5.33 -17.49 -5.82
CA ALA A 77 5.12 -18.87 -6.23
C ALA A 77 3.81 -19.08 -7.02
N LEU A 78 2.85 -18.15 -6.95
CA LEU A 78 1.55 -18.25 -7.64
C LEU A 78 1.63 -17.86 -9.12
N SER A 79 2.71 -17.22 -9.57
CA SER A 79 2.90 -16.83 -10.96
C SER A 79 4.33 -17.06 -11.43
N ARG A 80 4.46 -17.62 -12.62
CA ARG A 80 5.75 -17.74 -13.30
C ARG A 80 6.32 -16.41 -13.77
N ASN A 81 5.65 -15.27 -13.64
CA ASN A 81 6.16 -13.93 -13.99
C ASN A 81 6.66 -13.15 -12.78
N PHE A 82 6.35 -13.61 -11.57
CA PHE A 82 6.72 -12.96 -10.33
C PHE A 82 8.08 -13.46 -9.84
N LEU A 83 8.85 -12.58 -9.18
CA LEU A 83 10.14 -12.92 -8.61
C LEU A 83 10.38 -12.17 -7.31
N VAL A 84 10.80 -12.86 -6.26
CA VAL A 84 11.17 -12.20 -5.00
C VAL A 84 12.43 -11.36 -5.18
N ALA A 85 12.34 -10.09 -4.79
CA ALA A 85 13.43 -9.12 -4.90
C ALA A 85 13.59 -8.30 -3.62
N GLY A 86 14.70 -8.52 -2.90
CA GLY A 86 15.03 -7.82 -1.65
C GLY A 86 16.14 -6.77 -1.77
N SER A 87 16.42 -6.27 -2.97
CA SER A 87 17.38 -5.19 -3.19
C SER A 87 17.07 -4.40 -4.46
N ASN A 88 17.51 -3.13 -4.52
CA ASN A 88 17.40 -2.30 -5.71
C ASN A 88 17.97 -2.97 -6.97
N ALA A 89 19.09 -3.70 -6.84
CA ALA A 89 19.70 -4.42 -7.95
C ALA A 89 18.84 -5.60 -8.43
N ARG A 90 18.25 -6.38 -7.51
CA ARG A 90 17.35 -7.48 -7.87
C ARG A 90 16.04 -6.98 -8.47
N ILE A 91 15.49 -5.89 -7.94
CA ILE A 91 14.30 -5.22 -8.49
C ILE A 91 14.56 -4.80 -9.92
N ARG A 92 15.67 -4.08 -10.17
CA ARG A 92 16.04 -3.62 -11.51
C ARG A 92 16.20 -4.79 -12.49
N ARG A 93 16.94 -5.84 -12.12
CA ARG A 93 17.14 -7.02 -12.97
C ARG A 93 15.82 -7.72 -13.32
N ALA A 94 14.90 -7.81 -12.37
CA ALA A 94 13.58 -8.39 -12.63
C ALA A 94 12.79 -7.53 -13.64
N LEU A 95 12.79 -6.20 -13.46
CA LEU A 95 12.12 -5.28 -14.38
C LEU A 95 12.73 -5.35 -15.80
N GLU A 96 14.05 -5.35 -15.92
CA GLU A 96 14.77 -5.49 -17.20
C GLU A 96 14.47 -6.82 -17.91
N ALA A 97 14.22 -7.88 -17.13
CA ALA A 97 13.80 -9.19 -17.66
C ALA A 97 12.30 -9.28 -18.00
N GLY A 98 11.55 -8.16 -17.95
CA GLY A 98 10.11 -8.16 -18.20
C GLY A 98 9.32 -8.92 -17.14
N ARG A 99 9.74 -8.84 -15.87
CA ARG A 99 9.13 -9.56 -14.74
C ARG A 99 8.51 -8.58 -13.76
N ILE A 100 7.73 -9.11 -12.82
CA ILE A 100 7.24 -8.36 -11.66
C ILE A 100 8.09 -8.72 -10.44
N PRO A 101 8.97 -7.83 -9.96
CA PRO A 101 9.56 -7.99 -8.65
C PRO A 101 8.48 -7.90 -7.56
N VAL A 102 8.39 -8.94 -6.72
CA VAL A 102 7.63 -8.95 -5.47
C VAL A 102 8.60 -8.61 -4.35
N TRP A 103 8.37 -7.47 -3.70
CA TRP A 103 9.35 -6.87 -2.81
C TRP A 103 9.50 -7.65 -1.49
N ALA A 104 10.75 -7.99 -1.15
CA ALA A 104 11.15 -8.52 0.15
C ALA A 104 11.81 -7.41 0.98
N PRO A 105 11.13 -6.83 1.99
CA PRO A 105 11.53 -5.54 2.54
C PRO A 105 12.66 -5.54 3.57
N SER A 106 12.93 -6.65 4.27
CA SER A 106 13.68 -6.64 5.54
C SER A 106 15.06 -6.00 5.40
N GLU A 107 15.81 -6.40 4.37
CA GLU A 107 17.17 -5.88 4.15
C GLU A 107 17.16 -4.39 3.78
N MET A 108 16.31 -4.00 2.83
CA MET A 108 16.25 -2.64 2.32
C MET A 108 15.81 -1.65 3.41
N VAL A 109 14.80 -2.01 4.20
CA VAL A 109 14.33 -1.18 5.32
C VAL A 109 15.40 -1.07 6.40
N ARG A 110 16.10 -2.16 6.73
CA ARG A 110 17.21 -2.14 7.70
C ARG A 110 18.34 -1.22 7.26
N GLN A 111 18.73 -1.28 5.98
CA GLN A 111 19.74 -0.39 5.42
C GLN A 111 19.29 1.07 5.42
N ALA A 112 18.03 1.34 5.07
CA ALA A 112 17.46 2.69 5.11
C ALA A 112 17.48 3.28 6.52
N ARG A 113 17.09 2.50 7.54
CA ARG A 113 17.14 2.91 8.95
C ARG A 113 18.57 3.20 9.42
N ARG A 114 19.55 2.37 9.02
CA ARG A 114 20.97 2.63 9.32
C ARG A 114 21.46 3.94 8.69
N ARG A 115 21.14 4.18 7.41
CA ARG A 115 21.46 5.43 6.72
C ARG A 115 20.85 6.65 7.41
N ALA A 116 19.61 6.54 7.86
CA ALA A 116 18.93 7.62 8.58
C ALA A 116 19.58 7.90 9.95
N ALA A 117 19.97 6.86 10.69
CA ALA A 117 20.64 7.02 11.99
C ALA A 117 22.03 7.65 11.90
N SER A 118 22.73 7.47 10.76
CA SER A 118 24.03 8.09 10.51
C SER A 118 23.94 9.48 9.86
N SER A 119 22.75 9.96 9.52
CA SER A 119 22.56 11.24 8.82
C SER A 119 22.15 12.34 9.79
N SER A 120 22.88 13.45 9.76
CA SER A 120 22.51 14.69 10.45
C SER A 120 21.49 15.53 9.66
N SER A 121 21.08 15.09 8.46
CA SER A 121 20.09 15.80 7.63
C SER A 121 18.66 15.49 8.08
N ARG A 122 17.88 16.55 8.34
CA ARG A 122 16.43 16.49 8.64
C ARG A 122 15.57 15.90 7.51
N GLU A 123 16.13 15.71 6.31
CA GLU A 123 15.43 15.13 5.15
C GLU A 123 15.43 13.60 5.12
N ALA A 124 16.14 12.93 6.03
CA ALA A 124 16.05 11.49 6.14
C ALA A 124 14.63 11.10 6.59
N VAL A 125 13.85 10.53 5.66
CA VAL A 125 12.56 9.91 5.99
C VAL A 125 12.85 8.76 6.94
N ALA A 126 12.63 8.97 8.23
CA ALA A 126 12.75 7.92 9.22
C ALA A 126 11.60 6.93 9.00
N ILE A 127 11.95 5.65 8.90
CA ILE A 127 11.01 4.53 8.98
C ILE A 127 11.06 4.04 10.44
N PRO A 128 10.29 4.62 11.37
CA PRO A 128 10.29 4.13 12.75
C PRO A 128 9.88 2.65 12.79
N PRO A 129 10.46 1.84 13.69
CA PRO A 129 10.06 0.46 13.89
C PRO A 129 8.86 0.40 14.85
N SER A 130 7.66 0.71 14.32
CA SER A 130 6.40 0.68 15.07
C SER A 130 5.23 0.33 14.17
N TRP A 131 4.11 -0.07 14.78
CA TRP A 131 2.86 -0.37 14.06
C TRP A 131 2.21 0.84 13.38
N ASP A 132 2.67 2.06 13.63
CA ASP A 132 2.22 3.24 12.91
C ASP A 132 2.74 3.27 11.47
N VAL A 133 3.79 2.49 11.16
CA VAL A 133 4.34 2.33 9.81
C VAL A 133 4.21 0.86 9.41
N THR A 134 3.40 0.58 8.39
CA THR A 134 3.22 -0.77 7.87
C THR A 134 3.42 -0.79 6.35
N SER A 135 2.97 -1.86 5.69
CA SER A 135 3.08 -2.03 4.25
C SER A 135 2.56 -0.85 3.41
N ASP A 136 1.61 -0.04 3.89
CA ASP A 136 1.09 1.10 3.13
C ASP A 136 2.13 2.23 3.07
N SER A 137 2.65 2.69 4.22
CA SER A 137 3.74 3.67 4.27
C SER A 137 5.05 3.13 3.68
N LEU A 138 5.36 1.85 3.87
CA LEU A 138 6.53 1.21 3.26
C LEU A 138 6.44 1.19 1.73
N ALA A 139 5.24 1.07 1.14
CA ALA A 139 5.06 1.18 -0.30
C ALA A 139 5.35 2.60 -0.81
N VAL A 140 4.98 3.64 -0.06
CA VAL A 140 5.36 5.03 -0.38
C VAL A 140 6.88 5.20 -0.30
N TRP A 141 7.52 4.68 0.76
CA TRP A 141 8.97 4.71 0.91
C TRP A 141 9.68 4.03 -0.26
N LEU A 142 9.22 2.83 -0.65
CA LEU A 142 9.79 2.09 -1.77
C LEU A 142 9.60 2.85 -3.08
N ALA A 143 8.41 3.41 -3.32
CA ALA A 143 8.13 4.20 -4.51
C ALA A 143 9.08 5.40 -4.62
N LYS A 144 9.41 6.06 -3.50
CA LYS A 144 10.42 7.13 -3.45
C LYS A 144 11.83 6.61 -3.75
N GLU A 145 12.25 5.52 -3.11
CA GLU A 145 13.56 4.88 -3.30
C GLU A 145 13.77 4.47 -4.77
N LEU A 146 12.71 3.98 -5.44
CA LEU A 146 12.74 3.56 -6.84
C LEU A 146 12.42 4.66 -7.86
N ARG A 147 12.09 5.88 -7.41
CA ARG A 147 11.62 6.99 -8.24
C ARG A 147 10.40 6.63 -9.11
N ALA A 148 9.51 5.79 -8.58
CA ALA A 148 8.21 5.52 -9.19
C ALA A 148 7.34 6.78 -9.16
N ARG A 149 6.48 6.94 -10.18
CA ARG A 149 5.56 8.10 -10.28
C ARG A 149 4.14 7.79 -9.81
N ARG A 150 3.79 6.50 -9.74
CA ARG A 150 2.47 6.04 -9.33
C ARG A 150 2.56 5.00 -8.22
N LEU A 151 1.67 5.15 -7.25
CA LEU A 151 1.40 4.16 -6.21
C LEU A 151 -0.08 3.78 -6.29
N PHE A 152 -0.37 2.51 -6.54
CA PHE A 152 -1.72 1.96 -6.47
C PHE A 152 -1.87 1.15 -5.18
N LEU A 153 -2.87 1.47 -4.36
CA LEU A 153 -3.22 0.73 -3.15
C LEU A 153 -4.47 -0.10 -3.40
N ILE A 154 -4.33 -1.43 -3.38
CA ILE A 154 -5.45 -2.34 -3.49
C ILE A 154 -5.96 -2.67 -2.08
N LYS A 155 -7.21 -2.34 -1.80
CA LYS A 155 -7.89 -2.60 -0.52
C LYS A 155 -9.21 -3.33 -0.76
N GLN A 156 -9.62 -4.16 0.19
CA GLN A 156 -10.91 -4.88 0.19
C GLN A 156 -12.01 -4.11 0.96
N VAL A 157 -11.79 -2.83 1.22
CA VAL A 157 -12.77 -2.00 1.93
C VAL A 157 -13.80 -1.51 0.93
N LEU A 158 -15.07 -1.82 1.18
CA LEU A 158 -16.21 -1.09 0.64
C LEU A 158 -16.18 0.30 1.27
N VAL A 159 -15.32 1.17 0.74
CA VAL A 159 -15.52 2.59 1.00
C VAL A 159 -16.74 2.92 0.15
N GLU A 160 -17.91 2.99 0.79
CA GLU A 160 -19.20 3.34 0.18
C GLU A 160 -19.15 4.69 -0.58
N ALA A 161 -18.05 5.44 -0.43
CA ALA A 161 -17.74 6.68 -1.11
C ALA A 161 -16.77 6.57 -2.32
N LEU A 162 -16.30 5.39 -2.74
CA LEU A 162 -15.45 5.24 -3.95
C LEU A 162 -16.30 5.31 -5.23
N SER A 163 -16.87 6.49 -5.49
CA SER A 163 -17.27 6.86 -6.84
C SER A 163 -15.98 7.09 -7.65
N ALA A 164 -15.89 6.54 -8.86
CA ALA A 164 -14.72 6.59 -9.75
C ALA A 164 -14.24 8.02 -10.14
N ASP A 165 -14.91 9.06 -9.64
CA ASP A 165 -14.72 10.47 -10.01
C ASP A 165 -14.36 11.38 -8.83
N ARG A 166 -14.10 10.81 -7.64
CA ARG A 166 -13.72 11.59 -6.45
C ARG A 166 -12.35 11.20 -5.91
N SER A 167 -11.58 12.21 -5.55
CA SER A 167 -10.40 12.02 -4.74
C SER A 167 -10.78 11.67 -3.29
N VAL A 168 -9.90 10.97 -2.60
CA VAL A 168 -10.05 10.59 -1.20
C VAL A 168 -8.94 11.24 -0.37
N ASN A 169 -9.26 11.64 0.85
CA ASN A 169 -8.30 12.30 1.73
C ASN A 169 -7.45 11.27 2.50
N ALA A 170 -6.13 11.37 2.42
CA ALA A 170 -5.20 10.46 3.09
C ALA A 170 -5.38 10.43 4.62
N VAL A 171 -5.66 11.57 5.26
CA VAL A 171 -5.89 11.65 6.72
C VAL A 171 -7.20 10.98 7.10
N HIS A 172 -8.22 11.05 6.24
CA HIS A 172 -9.45 10.30 6.45
C HIS A 172 -9.20 8.78 6.35
N LEU A 173 -8.44 8.33 5.36
CA LEU A 173 -8.07 6.91 5.23
C LEU A 173 -7.29 6.38 6.46
N GLU A 174 -6.44 7.21 7.07
CA GLU A 174 -5.75 6.87 8.33
C GLU A 174 -6.73 6.73 9.49
N ARG A 175 -7.69 7.65 9.63
CA ARG A 175 -8.71 7.64 10.70
C ARG A 175 -9.62 6.42 10.61
N GLU A 176 -10.01 6.05 9.39
CA GLU A 176 -10.84 4.87 9.13
C GLU A 176 -10.06 3.54 9.18
N GLY A 177 -8.74 3.59 9.44
CA GLY A 177 -7.88 2.39 9.48
C GLY A 177 -7.72 1.71 8.13
N VAL A 178 -8.05 2.39 7.02
CA VAL A 178 -7.85 1.87 5.66
C VAL A 178 -6.36 1.83 5.33
N VAL A 179 -5.56 2.77 5.84
CA VAL A 179 -4.09 2.80 5.72
C VAL A 179 -3.46 3.05 7.09
N ASP A 180 -2.16 2.77 7.23
CA ASP A 180 -1.44 3.01 8.49
C ASP A 180 -1.24 4.51 8.80
N LYS A 181 -1.02 4.83 10.09
CA LYS A 181 -1.03 6.19 10.64
C LYS A 181 0.09 7.11 10.15
N ALA A 182 1.06 6.57 9.42
CA ALA A 182 2.15 7.35 8.84
C ALA A 182 1.93 7.64 7.35
N PHE A 183 0.88 7.11 6.74
CA PHE A 183 0.69 7.11 5.30
C PHE A 183 0.56 8.52 4.71
N ALA A 184 -0.31 9.36 5.27
CA ALA A 184 -0.56 10.73 4.80
C ALA A 184 0.72 11.56 4.89
N ARG A 185 1.43 11.52 6.02
CA ARG A 185 2.73 12.20 6.16
C ARG A 185 3.76 11.68 5.15
N SER A 186 3.81 10.37 4.94
CA SER A 186 4.75 9.74 3.98
C SER A 186 4.45 10.17 2.55
N LEU A 187 3.18 10.17 2.15
CA LEU A 187 2.74 10.57 0.81
C LEU A 187 2.96 12.08 0.59
N ALA A 188 2.68 12.93 1.57
CA ALA A 188 2.93 14.38 1.50
C ALA A 188 4.43 14.69 1.28
N ALA A 189 5.31 13.91 1.90
CA ALA A 189 6.75 14.04 1.72
C ALA A 189 7.26 13.51 0.36
N ALA A 190 6.42 12.81 -0.40
CA ALA A 190 6.75 12.18 -1.67
C ALA A 190 6.15 12.95 -2.87
N LYS A 191 6.58 14.21 -3.06
CA LYS A 191 6.01 15.18 -4.03
C LYS A 191 5.85 14.70 -5.48
N ASN A 192 6.61 13.69 -5.91
CA ASN A 192 6.59 13.18 -7.28
C ASN A 192 5.79 11.87 -7.45
N ILE A 193 5.03 11.47 -6.42
CA ILE A 193 4.28 10.21 -6.40
C ILE A 193 2.79 10.53 -6.30
N SER A 194 2.04 10.10 -7.31
CA SER A 194 0.58 10.14 -7.28
C SER A 194 0.04 8.82 -6.71
N GLY A 195 -0.70 8.90 -5.61
CA GLY A 195 -1.35 7.77 -4.96
C GLY A 195 -2.78 7.55 -5.47
N PHE A 196 -3.18 6.29 -5.64
CA PHE A 196 -4.52 5.90 -6.06
C PHE A 196 -5.02 4.75 -5.20
N LEU A 197 -6.27 4.81 -4.76
CA LEU A 197 -6.95 3.76 -4.03
C LEU A 197 -7.85 2.96 -4.99
N LEU A 198 -7.71 1.63 -4.94
CA LEU A 198 -8.45 0.68 -5.76
C LEU A 198 -9.32 -0.21 -4.89
N GLY A 199 -10.58 -0.32 -5.26
CA GLY A 199 -11.57 -1.20 -4.67
C GLY A 199 -11.70 -2.54 -5.41
N PRO A 200 -12.56 -3.45 -4.94
CA PRO A 200 -12.68 -4.83 -5.44
C PRO A 200 -12.96 -4.99 -6.95
N HIS A 201 -13.55 -3.98 -7.59
CA HIS A 201 -13.95 -4.03 -9.00
C HIS A 201 -12.92 -3.45 -9.98
N ASP A 202 -11.83 -2.86 -9.48
CA ASP A 202 -10.88 -2.12 -10.32
C ASP A 202 -9.80 -3.00 -10.98
N ALA A 203 -9.82 -4.33 -10.79
CA ALA A 203 -8.76 -5.21 -11.28
C ALA A 203 -8.57 -5.14 -12.81
N GLN A 204 -9.66 -5.16 -13.58
CA GLN A 204 -9.58 -5.03 -15.03
C GLN A 204 -9.08 -3.64 -15.45
N GLY A 205 -9.51 -2.57 -14.77
CA GLY A 205 -9.06 -1.21 -15.00
C GLY A 205 -7.56 -1.04 -14.70
N LEU A 206 -7.07 -1.64 -13.60
CA LEU A 206 -5.66 -1.66 -13.25
C LEU A 206 -4.83 -2.34 -14.35
N ALA A 207 -5.29 -3.46 -14.89
CA ALA A 207 -4.57 -4.16 -15.96
C ALA A 207 -4.34 -3.27 -17.19
N VAL A 208 -5.35 -2.49 -17.59
CA VAL A 208 -5.26 -1.51 -18.69
C VAL A 208 -4.31 -0.38 -18.30
N ALA A 209 -4.52 0.22 -17.11
CA ALA A 209 -3.73 1.34 -16.63
C ALA A 209 -2.23 1.03 -16.55
N LEU A 210 -1.85 -0.18 -16.12
CA LEU A 210 -0.44 -0.60 -16.06
C LEU A 210 0.21 -0.76 -17.45
N ARG A 211 -0.55 -1.22 -18.45
CA ARG A 211 -0.06 -1.33 -19.84
C ARG A 211 0.16 0.02 -20.48
N GLU A 212 -0.76 0.95 -20.22
CA GLU A 212 -0.78 2.28 -20.85
C GLU A 212 0.02 3.32 -20.06
N GLY A 213 0.34 3.05 -18.79
CA GLY A 213 0.94 4.02 -17.90
C GLY A 213 -0.04 5.11 -17.47
N ALA A 214 -1.32 4.77 -17.34
CA ALA A 214 -2.41 5.68 -16.99
C ALA A 214 -2.74 5.63 -15.48
N PRO A 215 -3.38 6.67 -14.91
CA PRO A 215 -4.01 6.59 -13.59
C PRO A 215 -5.33 5.79 -13.64
N ILE A 216 -5.76 5.25 -12.50
CA ILE A 216 -7.06 4.58 -12.30
C ILE A 216 -7.40 4.56 -10.80
N GLY A 217 -8.69 4.49 -10.47
CA GLY A 217 -9.17 4.51 -9.09
C GLY A 217 -9.23 5.92 -8.50
N SER A 218 -9.59 6.02 -7.22
CA SER A 218 -9.70 7.30 -6.53
C SER A 218 -8.31 7.85 -6.21
N ARG A 219 -8.00 9.06 -6.70
CA ARG A 219 -6.76 9.76 -6.35
C ARG A 219 -6.71 10.03 -4.84
N ILE A 220 -5.57 9.80 -4.21
CA ILE A 220 -5.38 10.05 -2.78
C ILE A 220 -4.71 11.42 -2.60
N ASP A 221 -5.45 12.37 -2.02
CA ASP A 221 -4.98 13.73 -1.75
C ASP A 221 -4.48 13.87 -0.31
N VAL A 222 -3.49 14.75 -0.12
CA VAL A 222 -2.78 14.94 1.16
C VAL A 222 -3.04 16.31 1.81
N VAL A 223 -3.97 17.09 1.26
CA VAL A 223 -4.30 18.45 1.73
C VAL A 223 -5.21 18.37 2.97
N GLY A 224 -4.87 19.16 3.99
CA GLY A 224 -5.77 19.46 5.11
C GLY A 224 -6.84 20.45 4.66
N GLY A 225 -8.04 19.94 4.42
CA GLY A 225 -9.21 20.74 4.06
C GLY A 225 -10.41 19.81 4.00
N ALA A 226 -11.25 19.87 5.02
CA ALA A 226 -12.55 19.24 5.01
C ALA A 226 -13.37 19.86 3.88
N GLU A 227 -13.92 19.05 2.97
CA GLU A 227 -15.31 19.30 2.61
C GLU A 227 -16.15 18.49 3.61
N PRO A 228 -17.06 19.12 4.35
CA PRO A 228 -18.05 18.36 5.09
C PRO A 228 -18.84 17.53 4.07
N ILE A 229 -18.90 16.23 4.29
CA ILE A 229 -20.00 15.44 3.74
C ILE A 229 -21.25 16.15 4.24
N GLN A 230 -21.98 16.81 3.33
CA GLN A 230 -23.30 17.33 3.65
C GLN A 230 -24.09 16.14 4.19
N ALA A 231 -24.46 16.22 5.47
CA ALA A 231 -25.50 15.38 6.00
C ALA A 231 -26.68 15.55 5.06
N VAL A 232 -27.10 14.46 4.41
CA VAL A 232 -28.37 14.43 3.71
C VAL A 232 -29.40 14.85 4.74
N ASP A 233 -30.01 16.01 4.52
CA ASP A 233 -31.01 16.59 5.40
C ASP A 233 -31.94 15.49 5.87
N GLY A 234 -31.93 15.26 7.18
CA GLY A 234 -32.97 14.53 7.85
C GLY A 234 -34.27 15.25 7.50
N ARG A 235 -35.07 14.61 6.64
CA ARG A 235 -36.47 15.00 6.50
C ARG A 235 -37.06 14.90 7.90
N ALA A 236 -37.33 16.05 8.48
CA ALA A 236 -38.26 16.19 9.58
C ALA A 236 -39.53 15.43 9.17
N LEU A 237 -39.83 14.36 9.90
CA LEU A 237 -41.19 13.83 9.91
C LEU A 237 -42.04 14.91 10.57
N PRO A 238 -43.14 15.36 9.94
CA PRO A 238 -44.05 16.30 10.57
C PRO A 238 -44.64 15.64 11.82
N GLY A 239 -44.69 16.41 12.89
CA GLY A 239 -45.41 16.00 14.10
C GLY A 239 -46.88 15.82 13.79
N ASP A 240 -47.46 14.75 14.35
CA ASP A 240 -48.88 14.66 14.58
C ASP A 240 -49.10 14.65 16.10
N ASP A 241 -49.64 15.76 16.57
CA ASP A 241 -50.44 15.82 17.79
C ASP A 241 -51.69 14.95 17.60
N ALA A 242 -51.90 13.95 18.46
CA ALA A 242 -53.23 13.44 18.79
C ALA A 242 -53.22 12.55 20.04
N VAL A 243 -53.82 13.11 21.11
CA VAL A 243 -54.41 12.49 22.32
C VAL A 243 -53.45 12.06 23.44
#